data_AF-A0A7C1HUL1-F1
#
_entry.id   AF-A0A7C1HUL1-F1
#
_cell.length_a   1.000
_cell.length_b   1.000
_cell.length_c   1.000
_cell.angle_alpha   90.00
_cell.angle_beta   90.00
_cell.angle_gamma   90.00
#
_symmetry.space_group_name_H-M   'P 1'
#
loop_
_entity.id
_entity.type
_entity.pdbx_description
1 polymer ?
#
loop_
_entity_poly.entity_id
_entity_poly.type
_entity_poly.pdbx_seq_one_letter_code
_entity_poly.pdbx_strand_id
1 'polypeptide(L)'
;MVWEIVIGLEVHVQLNTQTKAFCSCKATYGAPPNTQTCPVCLAYPGSLPVLNKEMVRSAVKAGLATHCSLRKVSGFARKNYFYPDLPKGYQISQYDDPICYNGYITIRTETGEKKIGITRIHMEEDAGKSIHSPEGTLVDLNRCGIPLLEIVSEPDIRSPKEAYEYLTTLKQIIRYTGISDCNMEEGSLRCDANLSVMPKGSKTFGTRTELKNMNSFRGVEK
;
A
#
# COMPACT_ATOMS: atom_id res chain seq x y z
N MET A 1 18.32 -6.94 31.07
CA MET A 1 18.33 -5.94 29.98
C MET A 1 16.90 -5.68 29.57
N VAL A 2 16.49 -4.41 29.49
CA VAL A 2 15.13 -4.04 29.07
C VAL A 2 15.18 -3.68 27.59
N TRP A 3 14.37 -4.36 26.78
CA TRP A 3 14.27 -4.15 25.34
C TRP A 3 13.05 -3.29 25.01
N GLU A 4 13.12 -2.58 23.89
CA GLU A 4 12.04 -1.81 23.31
C GLU A 4 11.78 -2.33 21.88
N ILE A 5 10.50 -2.46 21.54
CA ILE A 5 10.05 -2.90 20.22
C ILE A 5 9.96 -1.67 19.31
N VAL A 6 10.42 -1.79 18.07
CA VAL A 6 10.30 -0.77 17.04
C VAL A 6 9.56 -1.36 15.86
N ILE A 7 8.44 -0.76 15.49
CA ILE A 7 7.56 -1.22 14.41
C ILE A 7 7.41 -0.12 13.37
N GLY A 8 7.51 -0.50 12.10
CA GLY A 8 7.08 0.28 10.95
C GLY A 8 6.10 -0.54 10.12
N LEU A 9 5.11 0.12 9.52
CA LEU A 9 4.04 -0.49 8.75
C LEU A 9 4.05 0.04 7.31
N GLU A 10 3.89 -0.89 6.37
CA GLU A 10 3.72 -0.64 4.94
C GLU A 10 2.30 -1.04 4.55
N VAL A 11 1.47 -0.04 4.25
CA VAL A 11 0.03 -0.22 4.03
C VAL A 11 -0.30 0.05 2.56
N HIS A 12 -0.85 -0.95 1.88
CA HIS A 12 -1.32 -0.80 0.51
C HIS A 12 -2.83 -0.60 0.50
N VAL A 13 -3.28 0.50 -0.08
CA VAL A 13 -4.69 0.88 -0.21
C VAL A 13 -5.10 0.81 -1.67
N GLN A 14 -6.07 -0.04 -1.99
CA GLN A 14 -6.71 -0.07 -3.30
C GLN A 14 -7.70 1.07 -3.45
N LEU A 15 -7.55 1.84 -4.52
CA LEU A 15 -8.43 2.96 -4.81
C LEU A 15 -9.72 2.49 -5.48
N ASN A 16 -10.84 3.13 -5.12
CA ASN A 16 -12.17 2.86 -5.67
C ASN A 16 -12.44 3.58 -7.00
N THR A 17 -11.43 3.69 -7.88
CA THR A 17 -11.58 4.33 -9.19
C THR A 17 -12.41 3.46 -10.14
N GLN A 18 -13.02 4.07 -11.16
CA GLN A 18 -13.78 3.32 -12.17
C GLN A 18 -12.85 2.55 -13.13
N THR A 19 -11.70 3.13 -13.46
CA THR A 19 -10.72 2.56 -14.38
C THR A 19 -9.38 2.29 -13.70
N LYS A 20 -8.56 1.44 -14.33
CA LYS A 20 -7.20 1.08 -13.90
C LYS A 20 -6.24 2.29 -13.88
N ALA A 21 -5.05 2.10 -13.31
CA ALA A 21 -4.05 3.14 -13.07
C ALA A 21 -3.47 3.71 -14.36
N PHE A 22 -3.30 2.84 -15.37
CA PHE A 22 -2.57 3.14 -16.59
C PHE A 22 -3.33 2.79 -17.88
N CYS A 23 -4.60 2.39 -17.78
CA CYS A 23 -5.46 2.09 -18.93
C CYS A 23 -6.95 2.29 -18.59
N SER A 24 -7.82 2.15 -19.59
CA SER A 24 -9.27 2.37 -19.47
C SER A 24 -10.08 1.13 -19.05
N CYS A 25 -9.44 0.00 -18.74
CA CYS A 25 -10.14 -1.18 -18.21
C CYS A 25 -10.84 -0.86 -16.89
N LYS A 26 -11.96 -1.54 -16.63
CA LYS A 26 -12.67 -1.46 -15.36
C LYS A 26 -11.78 -1.92 -14.21
N ALA A 27 -11.96 -1.29 -13.05
CA ALA A 27 -11.25 -1.61 -11.81
C ALA A 27 -12.16 -2.25 -10.76
N THR A 28 -13.14 -3.05 -11.19
CA THR A 28 -14.17 -3.65 -10.32
C THR A 28 -13.77 -5.04 -9.85
N TYR A 29 -14.07 -5.37 -8.60
CA TYR A 29 -13.84 -6.69 -8.03
C TYR A 29 -14.85 -7.75 -8.54
N GLY A 30 -14.46 -9.03 -8.51
CA GLY A 30 -15.38 -10.16 -8.68
C GLY A 30 -15.74 -10.57 -10.12
N ALA A 31 -15.08 -10.01 -11.14
CA ALA A 31 -15.33 -10.39 -12.53
C ALA A 31 -14.78 -11.80 -12.88
N PRO A 32 -15.32 -12.49 -13.89
CA PRO A 32 -14.73 -13.75 -14.37
C PRO A 32 -13.27 -13.56 -14.80
N PRO A 33 -12.39 -14.58 -14.65
CA PRO A 33 -10.96 -14.43 -14.88
C PRO A 33 -10.61 -13.83 -16.25
N ASN A 34 -9.65 -12.89 -16.25
CA ASN A 34 -9.09 -12.25 -17.44
C ASN A 34 -10.10 -11.47 -18.34
N THR A 35 -11.29 -11.13 -17.85
CA THR A 35 -12.30 -10.38 -18.62
C THR A 35 -12.15 -8.85 -18.57
N GLN A 36 -11.40 -8.32 -17.61
CA GLN A 36 -11.17 -6.89 -17.40
C GLN A 36 -9.76 -6.48 -17.79
N THR A 37 -9.37 -6.88 -18.99
CA THR A 37 -8.00 -6.79 -19.48
C THR A 37 -7.93 -6.04 -20.82
N CYS A 38 -6.74 -5.55 -21.18
CA CYS A 38 -6.44 -4.89 -22.45
C CYS A 38 -4.94 -5.03 -22.74
N PRO A 39 -4.48 -4.66 -23.96
CA PRO A 39 -3.06 -4.74 -24.32
C PRO A 39 -2.10 -4.07 -23.31
N VAL A 40 -2.49 -2.95 -22.69
CA VAL A 40 -1.64 -2.24 -21.72
C VAL A 40 -1.45 -3.04 -20.43
N CYS A 41 -2.53 -3.47 -19.77
CA CYS A 41 -2.41 -4.21 -18.51
C CYS A 41 -1.98 -5.67 -18.71
N LEU A 42 -2.10 -6.21 -19.93
CA LEU A 42 -1.53 -7.51 -20.32
C LEU A 42 -0.08 -7.41 -20.81
N ALA A 43 0.51 -6.21 -20.83
CA ALA A 43 1.87 -5.98 -21.30
C ALA A 43 2.16 -6.42 -22.74
N TYR A 44 1.21 -6.23 -23.66
CA TYR A 44 1.43 -6.53 -25.06
C TYR A 44 2.53 -5.64 -25.64
N PRO A 45 3.34 -6.15 -26.58
CA PRO A 45 4.36 -5.35 -27.25
C PRO A 45 3.79 -4.07 -27.87
N GLY A 46 4.44 -2.93 -27.64
CA GLY A 46 4.04 -1.63 -28.17
C GLY A 46 2.94 -0.90 -27.38
N SER A 47 2.41 -1.49 -26.30
CA SER A 47 1.45 -0.81 -25.43
C SER A 47 2.11 0.24 -24.51
N LEU A 48 1.39 1.33 -24.21
CA LEU A 48 1.91 2.45 -23.41
C LEU A 48 0.95 2.80 -22.25
N PRO A 49 1.47 3.16 -21.06
CA PRO A 49 0.66 3.54 -19.91
C PRO A 49 0.09 4.96 -20.06
N VAL A 50 -1.17 5.16 -19.69
CA VAL A 50 -1.83 6.47 -19.61
C VAL A 50 -2.37 6.68 -18.20
N LEU A 51 -1.77 7.62 -17.47
CA LEU A 51 -2.05 7.86 -16.05
C LEU A 51 -3.52 8.23 -15.80
N ASN A 52 -4.11 7.57 -14.81
CA ASN A 52 -5.44 7.87 -14.31
C ASN A 52 -5.46 9.14 -13.46
N LYS A 53 -6.22 10.15 -13.90
CA LYS A 53 -6.38 11.42 -13.18
C LYS A 53 -6.99 11.26 -11.78
N GLU A 54 -7.91 10.32 -11.60
CA GLU A 54 -8.53 10.07 -10.30
C GLU A 54 -7.55 9.45 -9.30
N MET A 55 -6.61 8.63 -9.77
CA MET A 55 -5.53 8.10 -8.92
C MET A 55 -4.72 9.24 -8.29
N VAL A 56 -4.35 10.24 -9.08
CA VAL A 56 -3.60 11.42 -8.60
C VAL A 56 -4.44 12.23 -7.61
N ARG A 57 -5.73 12.46 -7.90
CA ARG A 57 -6.64 13.15 -6.99
C ARG A 57 -6.77 12.42 -5.65
N SER A 58 -6.88 11.10 -5.68
CA SER A 58 -6.96 10.26 -4.49
C SER A 58 -5.67 10.31 -3.67
N ALA A 59 -4.50 10.27 -4.31
CA ALA A 59 -3.21 10.40 -3.63
C ALA A 59 -3.08 11.75 -2.91
N VAL A 60 -3.46 12.84 -3.58
CA VAL A 60 -3.46 14.20 -2.99
C VAL A 60 -4.44 14.29 -1.81
N LYS A 61 -5.66 13.73 -1.93
CA LYS A 61 -6.63 13.68 -0.82
C LYS A 61 -6.07 12.91 0.38
N ALA A 62 -5.47 11.74 0.15
CA ALA A 62 -4.85 10.95 1.20
C ALA A 62 -3.75 11.75 1.91
N GLY A 63 -2.83 12.34 1.13
CA GLY A 63 -1.74 13.15 1.67
C GLY A 63 -2.22 14.32 2.53
N LEU A 64 -3.20 15.09 2.07
CA LEU A 64 -3.77 16.20 2.85
C LEU A 64 -4.46 15.70 4.13
N ALA A 65 -5.22 14.60 4.03
CA ALA A 65 -5.93 14.02 5.17
C ALA A 65 -4.98 13.44 6.25
N THR A 66 -3.74 13.10 5.87
CA THR A 66 -2.70 12.61 6.78
C THR A 66 -1.57 13.63 6.97
N HIS A 67 -1.86 14.92 6.78
CA HIS A 67 -0.94 16.03 7.03
C HIS A 67 0.40 15.97 6.28
N CYS A 68 0.49 15.24 5.18
CA CYS A 68 1.69 15.18 4.35
C CYS A 68 1.92 16.49 3.61
N SER A 69 3.19 16.79 3.36
CA SER A 69 3.59 17.72 2.31
C SER A 69 3.40 17.07 0.94
N LEU A 70 3.02 17.88 -0.06
CA LEU A 70 2.80 17.43 -1.43
C LEU A 70 3.92 17.92 -2.34
N ARG A 71 4.47 17.03 -3.18
CA ARG A 71 5.42 17.44 -4.21
C ARG A 71 4.70 18.10 -5.38
N LYS A 72 5.25 19.22 -5.85
CA LYS A 72 4.80 19.86 -7.10
C LYS A 72 5.25 19.11 -8.35
N VAL A 73 6.37 18.40 -8.26
CA VAL A 73 6.94 17.58 -9.32
C VAL A 73 7.20 16.20 -8.74
N SER A 74 6.67 15.18 -9.40
CA SER A 74 6.76 13.79 -8.96
C SER A 74 6.82 12.89 -10.19
N GLY A 75 7.67 11.86 -10.13
CA GLY A 75 7.92 10.94 -11.24
C GLY A 75 7.43 9.52 -10.93
N PHE A 76 7.19 8.75 -11.99
CA PHE A 76 7.00 7.31 -11.89
C PHE A 76 8.31 6.59 -12.22
N ALA A 77 8.57 5.49 -11.52
CA ALA A 77 9.70 4.61 -11.69
C ALA A 77 9.22 3.18 -12.02
N ARG A 78 10.13 2.37 -12.56
CA ARG A 78 9.89 0.95 -12.83
C ARG A 78 10.59 0.11 -11.77
N LYS A 79 9.82 -0.58 -10.94
CA LYS A 79 10.32 -1.57 -9.97
C LYS A 79 10.38 -2.93 -10.67
N ASN A 80 11.57 -3.34 -11.11
CA ASN A 80 11.76 -4.51 -11.97
C ASN A 80 11.87 -5.80 -11.15
N TYR A 81 11.04 -6.79 -11.45
CA TYR A 81 11.10 -8.14 -10.90
C TYR A 81 10.22 -9.09 -11.74
N PHE A 82 10.58 -10.37 -11.77
CA PHE A 82 9.85 -11.37 -12.56
C PHE A 82 8.93 -12.17 -11.66
N TYR A 83 7.62 -12.13 -11.95
CA TYR A 83 6.63 -12.99 -11.32
C TYR A 83 5.44 -13.20 -12.27
N PRO A 84 4.78 -14.37 -12.31
CA PRO A 84 3.75 -14.68 -13.31
C PRO A 84 2.55 -13.72 -13.34
N ASP A 85 2.18 -13.13 -12.21
CA ASP A 85 1.07 -12.17 -12.13
C ASP A 85 1.48 -10.72 -12.43
N LEU A 86 2.75 -10.48 -12.79
CA LEU A 86 3.29 -9.19 -13.21
C LEU A 86 3.75 -9.23 -14.68
N PRO A 87 2.83 -9.07 -15.64
CA PRO A 87 3.10 -9.36 -17.05
C PRO A 87 4.17 -8.46 -17.69
N LYS A 88 4.41 -7.26 -17.14
CA LYS A 88 5.41 -6.30 -17.66
C LYS A 88 6.85 -6.65 -17.29
N GLY A 89 7.07 -7.54 -16.32
CA GLY A 89 8.39 -7.73 -15.68
C GLY A 89 8.85 -6.54 -14.83
N TYR A 90 7.97 -5.55 -14.64
CA TYR A 90 8.13 -4.43 -13.72
C TYR A 90 6.78 -3.88 -13.29
N GLN A 91 6.74 -3.31 -12.09
CA GLN A 91 5.61 -2.56 -11.56
C GLN A 91 5.88 -1.06 -11.74
N ILE A 92 4.91 -0.32 -12.29
CA ILE A 92 4.99 1.15 -12.29
C ILE A 92 4.61 1.64 -10.89
N SER A 93 5.57 2.25 -10.21
CA SER A 93 5.45 2.80 -8.85
C SER A 93 6.19 4.15 -8.77
N GLN A 94 6.46 4.67 -7.58
CA GLN A 94 7.34 5.84 -7.41
C GLN A 94 8.49 5.46 -6.49
N TYR A 95 9.68 5.97 -6.77
CA TYR A 95 10.86 5.70 -5.95
C TYR A 95 11.31 6.96 -5.21
N ASP A 96 12.24 7.74 -5.76
CA ASP A 96 12.83 8.90 -5.09
C ASP A 96 11.85 10.07 -4.87
N ASP A 97 10.85 10.20 -5.75
CA ASP A 97 9.92 11.34 -5.78
C ASP A 97 8.47 10.93 -5.48
N PRO A 98 8.14 10.40 -4.28
CA PRO A 98 6.77 10.08 -3.92
C PRO A 98 5.92 11.35 -3.84
N ILE A 99 4.67 11.28 -4.30
CA ILE A 99 3.78 12.46 -4.36
C ILE A 99 3.54 13.11 -2.99
N CYS A 100 3.50 12.32 -1.91
CA CYS A 100 3.33 12.80 -0.54
C CYS A 100 4.52 12.37 0.33
N TYR A 101 4.94 13.24 1.25
CA TYR A 101 6.04 12.98 2.18
C TYR A 101 5.85 13.75 3.51
N ASN A 102 6.53 13.32 4.57
CA ASN A 102 6.56 13.98 5.88
C ASN A 102 5.15 14.29 6.43
N GLY A 103 4.31 13.26 6.55
CA GLY A 103 2.99 13.36 7.19
C GLY A 103 2.99 12.77 8.60
N TYR A 104 1.80 12.67 9.18
CA TYR A 104 1.60 11.95 10.44
C TYR A 104 0.13 11.58 10.66
N ILE A 105 -0.10 10.60 11.54
CA ILE A 105 -1.41 10.26 12.10
C ILE A 105 -1.32 10.34 13.61
N THR A 106 -2.32 10.96 14.23
CA THR A 106 -2.47 10.95 15.69
C THR A 106 -3.28 9.73 16.12
N ILE A 107 -2.69 8.88 16.96
CA ILE A 107 -3.35 7.72 17.57
C ILE A 107 -3.63 7.97 19.05
N ARG A 108 -4.65 7.31 19.60
CA ARG A 108 -4.91 7.29 21.03
C ARG A 108 -4.18 6.12 21.67
N THR A 109 -3.48 6.40 22.77
CA THR A 109 -2.77 5.41 23.57
C THR A 109 -3.24 5.50 25.03
N GLU A 110 -2.81 4.55 25.87
CA GLU A 110 -3.16 4.57 27.30
C GLU A 110 -2.58 5.79 28.04
N THR A 111 -1.51 6.39 27.51
CA THR A 111 -0.83 7.56 28.10
C THR A 111 -1.21 8.88 27.44
N GLY A 112 -2.12 8.86 26.45
CA GLY A 112 -2.59 10.05 25.74
C GLY A 112 -2.47 9.93 24.22
N GLU A 113 -2.51 11.06 23.53
CA GLU A 113 -2.34 11.12 22.08
C GLU A 113 -0.87 11.01 21.69
N LYS A 114 -0.59 10.20 20.67
CA LYS A 114 0.75 10.02 20.10
C LYS A 114 0.69 10.24 18.59
N LYS A 115 1.65 10.99 18.06
CA LYS A 115 1.83 11.14 16.61
C LYS A 115 2.76 10.05 16.09
N ILE A 116 2.33 9.37 15.04
CA ILE A 116 3.11 8.39 14.26
C ILE A 116 3.40 9.04 12.91
N GLY A 117 4.66 9.20 12.56
CA GLY A 117 5.07 9.78 11.28
C GLY A 117 4.66 8.92 10.09
N ILE A 118 4.40 9.59 8.96
CA ILE A 118 4.31 8.97 7.63
C ILE A 118 5.50 9.46 6.82
N THR A 119 6.39 8.54 6.49
CA THR A 119 7.55 8.83 5.63
C THR A 119 7.08 9.28 4.26
N ARG A 120 6.14 8.51 3.66
CA ARG A 120 5.68 8.73 2.28
C ARG A 120 4.31 8.10 2.00
N ILE A 121 3.62 8.68 1.02
CA ILE A 121 2.54 8.02 0.28
C ILE A 121 2.85 8.12 -1.19
N HIS A 122 2.77 7.00 -1.90
CA HIS A 122 3.08 6.96 -3.32
C HIS A 122 2.11 6.11 -4.11
N MET A 123 2.03 6.44 -5.40
CA MET A 123 1.14 5.83 -6.37
C MET A 123 1.80 4.63 -7.05
N GLU A 124 1.09 3.51 -7.13
CA GLU A 124 1.53 2.36 -7.91
C GLU A 124 0.36 1.56 -8.49
N GLU A 125 0.67 0.62 -9.37
CA GLU A 125 -0.31 -0.35 -9.85
C GLU A 125 -0.19 -1.70 -9.14
N ASP A 126 -1.31 -2.40 -8.98
CA ASP A 126 -1.31 -3.75 -8.43
C ASP A 126 -0.89 -4.81 -9.45
N ALA A 127 -0.40 -5.93 -8.92
CA ALA A 127 -0.19 -7.15 -9.67
C ALA A 127 -1.50 -7.93 -9.87
N GLY A 128 -1.49 -8.93 -10.74
CA GLY A 128 -2.57 -9.89 -10.91
C GLY A 128 -2.71 -10.82 -9.69
N LYS A 129 -3.47 -11.90 -9.86
CA LYS A 129 -3.66 -12.94 -8.84
C LYS A 129 -3.16 -14.28 -9.37
N SER A 130 -2.31 -14.92 -8.57
CA SER A 130 -1.87 -16.30 -8.79
C SER A 130 -2.71 -17.25 -7.93
N ILE A 131 -3.28 -18.29 -8.53
CA ILE A 131 -4.07 -19.34 -7.86
C ILE A 131 -3.35 -20.66 -8.09
N HIS A 132 -2.87 -21.28 -7.02
CA HIS A 132 -2.16 -22.55 -7.09
C HIS A 132 -3.15 -23.71 -7.02
N SER A 133 -3.09 -24.61 -8.00
CA SER A 133 -3.80 -25.88 -8.03
C SER A 133 -2.81 -27.04 -8.24
N PRO A 134 -3.23 -28.31 -8.04
CA PRO A 134 -2.37 -29.46 -8.32
C PRO A 134 -1.84 -29.53 -9.76
N GLU A 135 -2.56 -28.95 -10.72
CA GLU A 135 -2.24 -28.95 -12.15
C GLU A 135 -1.31 -27.80 -12.57
N GLY A 136 -1.08 -26.82 -11.68
CA GLY A 136 -0.20 -25.69 -11.93
C GLY A 136 -0.68 -24.40 -11.28
N THR A 137 -0.06 -23.30 -11.68
CA THR A 137 -0.49 -21.96 -11.24
C THR A 137 -1.35 -21.32 -12.32
N LEU A 138 -2.58 -20.98 -11.95
CA LEU A 138 -3.54 -20.25 -12.77
C LEU A 138 -3.39 -18.75 -12.51
N VAL A 139 -3.29 -17.95 -13.57
CA VAL A 139 -3.08 -16.50 -13.46
C VAL A 139 -4.32 -15.74 -13.93
N ASP A 140 -4.85 -14.89 -13.05
CA ASP A 140 -5.91 -13.92 -13.37
C ASP A 140 -5.36 -12.50 -13.30
N LEU A 141 -5.34 -11.82 -14.46
CA LEU A 141 -4.83 -10.47 -14.64
C LEU A 141 -5.92 -9.39 -14.56
N ASN A 142 -7.15 -9.73 -14.12
CA ASN A 142 -8.18 -8.74 -13.81
C ASN A 142 -7.69 -7.66 -12.85
N ARG A 143 -6.93 -8.05 -11.81
CA ARG A 143 -6.35 -7.13 -10.81
C ARG A 143 -5.10 -6.39 -11.29
N CYS A 144 -4.42 -6.88 -12.33
CA CYS A 144 -3.20 -6.23 -12.81
C CYS A 144 -3.53 -4.82 -13.34
N GLY A 145 -2.84 -3.80 -12.83
CA GLY A 145 -3.05 -2.41 -13.20
C GLY A 145 -4.04 -1.65 -12.31
N ILE A 146 -4.61 -2.26 -11.27
CA ILE A 146 -5.50 -1.57 -10.34
C ILE A 146 -4.73 -0.48 -9.59
N PRO A 147 -5.28 0.73 -9.39
CA PRO A 147 -4.55 1.79 -8.70
C PRO A 147 -4.41 1.52 -7.19
N LEU A 148 -3.19 1.69 -6.69
CA LEU A 148 -2.82 1.55 -5.29
C LEU A 148 -2.16 2.83 -4.78
N LEU A 149 -2.33 3.07 -3.48
CA LEU A 149 -1.44 3.90 -2.68
C LEU A 149 -0.68 3.03 -1.71
N GLU A 150 0.64 3.13 -1.70
CA GLU A 150 1.49 2.55 -0.66
C GLU A 150 1.84 3.66 0.35
N ILE A 151 1.41 3.47 1.60
CA ILE A 151 1.57 4.37 2.75
C ILE A 151 2.60 3.74 3.68
N VAL A 152 3.75 4.39 3.83
CA VAL A 152 4.85 3.91 4.67
C VAL A 152 4.96 4.79 5.90
N SER A 153 4.85 4.18 7.07
CA SER A 153 5.03 4.86 8.36
C SER A 153 6.50 4.96 8.75
N GLU A 154 6.80 5.98 9.55
CA GLU A 154 8.05 6.03 10.31
C GLU A 154 8.08 4.90 11.35
N PRO A 155 9.27 4.43 11.76
CA PRO A 155 9.41 3.42 12.80
C PRO A 155 9.17 4.02 14.20
N ASP A 156 7.99 4.63 14.43
CA ASP A 156 7.59 5.34 15.64
C ASP A 156 6.70 4.48 16.57
N ILE A 157 6.16 3.38 16.05
CA ILE A 157 5.27 2.48 16.79
C ILE A 157 6.11 1.64 17.77
N ARG A 158 5.66 1.56 19.02
CA ARG A 158 6.39 0.92 20.14
C ARG A 158 5.64 -0.23 20.79
N SER A 159 4.43 -0.54 20.33
CA SER A 159 3.68 -1.71 20.79
C SER A 159 2.73 -2.23 19.71
N PRO A 160 2.33 -3.52 19.76
CA PRO A 160 1.33 -4.07 18.86
C PRO A 160 -0.03 -3.35 18.97
N LYS A 161 -0.40 -2.88 20.17
CA LYS A 161 -1.62 -2.10 20.38
C LYS A 161 -1.56 -0.75 19.65
N GLU A 162 -0.42 -0.06 19.67
CA GLU A 162 -0.23 1.15 18.87
C GLU A 162 -0.31 0.86 17.36
N ALA A 163 0.18 -0.30 16.89
CA ALA A 163 0.04 -0.71 15.50
C ALA A 163 -1.43 -0.90 15.09
N TYR A 164 -2.22 -1.54 15.96
CA TYR A 164 -3.66 -1.70 15.78
C TYR A 164 -4.39 -0.35 15.71
N GLU A 165 -4.09 0.56 16.64
CA GLU A 165 -4.68 1.91 16.68
C GLU A 165 -4.29 2.73 15.46
N TYR A 166 -3.03 2.63 15.00
CA TYR A 166 -2.57 3.29 13.77
C TYR A 166 -3.35 2.79 12.55
N LEU A 167 -3.45 1.48 12.36
CA LEU A 167 -4.16 0.89 11.23
C LEU A 167 -5.66 1.22 11.25
N THR A 168 -6.26 1.19 12.43
CA THR A 168 -7.68 1.55 12.63
C THR A 168 -7.92 3.03 12.30
N THR A 169 -7.07 3.92 12.78
CA THR A 169 -7.16 5.36 12.52
C THR A 169 -6.91 5.68 11.04
N LEU A 170 -5.88 5.08 10.44
CA LEU A 170 -5.59 5.21 9.00
C LEU A 170 -6.79 4.75 8.16
N LYS A 171 -7.35 3.58 8.44
CA LYS A 171 -8.55 3.07 7.76
C LYS A 171 -9.72 4.05 7.87
N GLN A 172 -9.96 4.62 9.05
CA GLN A 172 -11.01 5.62 9.23
C GLN A 172 -10.76 6.85 8.36
N ILE A 173 -9.57 7.45 8.43
CA ILE A 173 -9.20 8.62 7.63
C ILE A 173 -9.43 8.35 6.14
N ILE A 174 -8.87 7.26 5.61
CA ILE A 174 -8.95 6.93 4.18
C ILE A 174 -10.41 6.71 3.76
N ARG A 175 -11.21 5.97 4.54
CA ARG A 175 -12.65 5.79 4.25
C ARG A 175 -13.40 7.12 4.23
N TYR A 176 -13.10 8.02 5.15
CA TYR A 176 -13.71 9.35 5.20
C TYR A 176 -13.36 10.23 3.99
N THR A 177 -12.16 10.07 3.40
CA THR A 177 -11.82 10.76 2.15
C THR A 177 -12.62 10.25 0.93
N GLY A 178 -13.23 9.06 1.05
CA GLY A 178 -14.02 8.42 0.01
C GLY A 178 -13.21 7.79 -1.12
N ILE A 179 -11.88 7.63 -0.97
CA ILE A 179 -10.99 7.12 -2.04
C ILE A 179 -10.83 5.59 -2.03
N SER A 180 -11.30 4.91 -0.98
CA SER A 180 -11.24 3.45 -0.82
C SER A 180 -12.29 3.01 0.21
N ASP A 181 -12.79 1.78 0.08
CA ASP A 181 -13.63 1.12 1.09
C ASP A 181 -12.81 0.50 2.24
N CYS A 182 -11.50 0.31 2.04
CA CYS A 182 -10.55 -0.26 2.99
C CYS A 182 -11.02 -1.59 3.61
N ASN A 183 -11.55 -2.46 2.77
CA ASN A 183 -11.94 -3.82 3.11
C ASN A 183 -10.75 -4.77 3.02
N MET A 184 -10.29 -5.28 4.17
CA MET A 184 -9.17 -6.25 4.19
C MET A 184 -9.58 -7.62 3.65
N GLU A 185 -10.84 -8.03 3.81
CA GLU A 185 -11.33 -9.34 3.35
C GLU A 185 -11.35 -9.42 1.82
N GLU A 186 -11.70 -8.31 1.17
CA GLU A 186 -11.64 -8.16 -0.29
C GLU A 186 -10.25 -7.75 -0.80
N GLY A 187 -9.30 -7.52 0.10
CA GLY A 187 -7.91 -7.17 -0.21
C GLY A 187 -7.69 -5.72 -0.64
N SER A 188 -8.69 -4.85 -0.48
CA SER A 188 -8.56 -3.41 -0.78
C SER A 188 -7.77 -2.63 0.28
N LEU A 189 -7.43 -3.28 1.39
CA LEU A 189 -6.43 -2.83 2.35
C LEU A 189 -5.51 -4.00 2.73
N ARG A 190 -4.20 -3.84 2.53
CA ARG A 190 -3.16 -4.81 2.92
C ARG A 190 -2.13 -4.12 3.81
N CYS A 191 -1.50 -4.88 4.69
CA CYS A 191 -0.43 -4.39 5.55
C CYS A 191 0.69 -5.42 5.65
N ASP A 192 1.92 -4.96 5.47
CA ASP A 192 3.13 -5.66 5.86
C ASP A 192 3.74 -4.93 7.08
N ALA A 193 4.31 -5.68 8.01
CA ALA A 193 4.85 -5.15 9.26
C ALA A 193 6.35 -5.39 9.35
N ASN A 194 7.12 -4.32 9.53
CA ASN A 194 8.54 -4.34 9.78
C ASN A 194 8.78 -4.20 11.29
N LEU A 195 9.52 -5.13 11.88
CA LEU A 195 9.79 -5.18 13.32
C LEU A 195 11.28 -5.31 13.60
N SER A 196 11.74 -4.62 14.63
CA SER A 196 13.06 -4.84 15.24
C SER A 196 12.96 -4.64 16.76
N VAL A 197 14.00 -5.07 17.48
CA VAL A 197 14.14 -4.79 18.92
C VAL A 197 15.44 -4.05 19.16
N MET A 198 15.45 -3.13 20.12
CA MET A 198 16.64 -2.41 20.52
C MET A 198 16.71 -2.25 22.05
N PRO A 199 17.91 -2.08 22.65
CA PRO A 199 18.01 -1.77 24.07
C PRO A 199 17.26 -0.47 24.37
N LYS A 200 16.51 -0.42 25.47
CA LYS A 200 15.72 0.76 25.84
C LYS A 200 16.61 2.00 25.92
N GLY A 201 16.24 3.07 25.20
CA GLY A 201 17.01 4.32 25.12
C GLY A 201 18.15 4.32 24.10
N SER A 202 18.36 3.22 23.37
CA SER A 202 19.29 3.18 22.23
C SER A 202 18.85 4.17 21.13
N LYS A 203 19.82 4.73 20.40
CA LYS A 203 19.57 5.47 19.15
C LYS A 203 19.77 4.60 17.89
N THR A 204 20.27 3.39 18.08
CA THR A 204 20.57 2.45 17.00
C THR A 204 19.49 1.38 16.96
N PHE A 205 18.83 1.26 15.81
CA PHE A 205 17.86 0.20 15.56
C PHE A 205 18.54 -1.17 15.47
N GLY A 206 17.83 -2.20 15.90
CA GLY A 206 18.28 -3.58 15.76
C GLY A 206 18.05 -4.14 14.36
N THR A 207 18.30 -5.43 14.20
CA THR A 207 18.02 -6.15 12.96
C THR A 207 16.53 -6.12 12.64
N ARG A 208 16.19 -5.70 11.41
CA ARG A 208 14.82 -5.64 10.91
C ARG A 208 14.37 -6.99 10.37
N THR A 209 13.17 -7.41 10.79
CA THR A 209 12.43 -8.55 10.24
C THR A 209 11.13 -8.04 9.64
N GLU A 210 10.72 -8.61 8.51
CA GLU A 210 9.50 -8.23 7.79
C GLU A 210 8.48 -9.38 7.87
N LEU A 211 7.26 -9.06 8.27
CA LEU A 211 6.11 -9.97 8.33
C LEU A 211 5.15 -9.59 7.20
N LYS A 212 4.95 -10.50 6.25
CA LYS A 212 4.10 -10.31 5.08
C LYS A 212 2.76 -11.03 5.18
N ASN A 213 1.80 -10.59 4.39
CA ASN A 213 0.48 -11.21 4.23
C ASN A 213 -0.39 -11.13 5.50
N MET A 214 -0.35 -9.99 6.19
CA MET A 214 -1.18 -9.76 7.37
C MET A 214 -2.60 -9.35 6.96
N ASN A 215 -3.50 -10.34 6.90
CA ASN A 215 -4.86 -10.17 6.35
C ASN A 215 -5.88 -9.56 7.33
N SER A 216 -5.50 -9.23 8.57
CA SER A 216 -6.38 -8.55 9.52
C SER A 216 -5.60 -7.70 10.52
N PHE A 217 -6.21 -6.63 11.02
CA PHE A 217 -5.59 -5.79 12.07
C PHE A 217 -5.30 -6.56 13.35
N ARG A 218 -6.21 -7.48 13.74
CA ARG A 218 -5.95 -8.40 14.87
C ARG A 218 -4.81 -9.36 14.58
N GLY A 219 -4.60 -9.73 13.32
CA GLY A 219 -3.45 -10.52 12.90
C GLY A 219 -2.15 -9.73 13.09
N VAL A 220 -2.14 -8.43 12.77
CA VAL A 220 -0.96 -7.55 12.98
C VAL A 220 -0.66 -7.35 14.47
N GLU A 221 -1.69 -7.28 15.31
CA GLU A 221 -1.53 -7.10 16.76
C GLU A 221 -0.98 -8.35 17.48
N LYS A 222 -1.33 -9.55 17.00
CA LYS A 222 -0.95 -10.83 17.59
C LYS A 222 0.47 -11.24 17.21
#